data_AF-A0A7Y9XTS4-F1
#
_entry.id   AF-A0A7Y9XTS4-F1
#
_cell.length_a   1.000
_cell.length_b   1.000
_cell.length_c   1.000
_cell.angle_alpha   90.00
_cell.angle_beta   90.00
_cell.angle_gamma   90.00
#
_symmetry.space_group_name_H-M   'P 1'
#
loop_
_entity.id
_entity.type
_entity.pdbx_description
1 polymer ?
#
loop_
_entity_poly.entity_id
_entity_poly.type
_entity_poly.pdbx_seq_one_letter_code
_entity_poly.pdbx_strand_id
1 'polypeptide(L)' 'MREVFILVAAFAAFASAIAAYLLVFHGEVPLKDVLSNAFAAVAGLYAGRWIERRLNQAGAAA' A
#
# COMPACT_ATOMS: atom_id res chain seq x y z
N MET A 1 -2.69 14.84 -12.51
CA MET A 1 -4.00 14.32 -12.05
C MET A 1 -4.05 12.80 -11.97
N ARG A 2 -3.69 12.04 -13.02
CA ARG A 2 -3.72 10.56 -13.01
C ARG A 2 -2.96 9.92 -11.85
N GLU A 3 -1.72 10.34 -11.60
CA GLU A 3 -0.89 9.76 -10.54
C GLU A 3 -1.48 9.99 -9.14
N VAL A 4 -2.01 11.20 -8.90
CA VAL A 4 -2.68 11.53 -7.64
C VAL A 4 -3.94 10.70 -7.47
N PHE A 5 -4.72 10.51 -8.53
CA PHE A 5 -5.90 9.65 -8.51
C PHE A 5 -5.55 8.20 -8.16
N ILE A 6 -4.49 7.65 -8.77
CA ILE A 6 -4.03 6.28 -8.47
C ILE A 6 -3.55 6.17 -7.03
N LEU A 7 -2.83 7.17 -6.52
CA LEU A 7 -2.39 7.20 -5.12
C LEU A 7 -3.59 7.15 -4.17
N VAL A 8 -4.57 8.04 -4.38
CA VAL A 8 -5.77 8.12 -3.55
C VAL A 8 -6.59 6.84 -3.65
N ALA A 9 -6.78 6.30 -4.85
CA ALA A 9 -7.52 5.06 -5.07
C ALA A 9 -6.82 3.86 -4.41
N ALA A 10 -5.50 3.74 -4.53
CA ALA A 10 -4.73 2.68 -3.88
C ALA A 10 -4.81 2.80 -2.37
N PHE A 11 -4.62 4.02 -1.83
CA PHE A 11 -4.74 4.26 -0.39
C PHE A 11 -6.13 3.91 0.13
N ALA A 12 -7.19 4.33 -0.56
CA ALA A 12 -8.57 4.02 -0.21
C ALA A 12 -8.85 2.51 -0.27
N ALA A 13 -8.33 1.81 -1.27
CA ALA A 13 -8.47 0.36 -1.38
C ALA A 13 -7.79 -0.37 -0.20
N PHE A 14 -6.55 0.01 0.14
CA PHE A 14 -5.85 -0.56 1.30
C PHE A 14 -6.55 -0.23 2.62
N ALA A 15 -6.95 1.03 2.83
CA ALA A 15 -7.66 1.45 4.03
C ALA A 15 -8.98 0.67 4.20
N SER A 16 -9.73 0.48 3.10
CA SER A 16 -10.97 -0.30 3.12
C SER A 16 -10.70 -1.77 3.48
N ALA A 17 -9.68 -2.39 2.90
CA ALA A 17 -9.30 -3.77 3.19
C ALA A 17 -8.88 -3.95 4.65
N ILE A 18 -8.07 -3.03 5.19
CA ILE A 18 -7.60 -3.08 6.58
C ILE A 18 -8.75 -2.82 7.55
N ALA A 19 -9.63 -1.85 7.26
CA ALA A 19 -10.81 -1.59 8.07
C ALA A 19 -11.75 -2.80 8.10
N ALA A 20 -11.99 -3.43 6.95
CA ALA A 20 -12.78 -4.66 6.86
C ALA A 20 -12.13 -5.80 7.67
N TYR A 21 -10.81 -5.98 7.56
CA TYR A 21 -10.07 -6.97 8.34
C TYR A 21 -10.18 -6.73 9.85
N LEU A 22 -9.95 -5.49 10.30
CA LEU A 22 -10.06 -5.13 11.72
C LEU A 22 -11.49 -5.31 12.23
N LEU A 23 -12.49 -4.91 11.45
CA LEU A 23 -13.89 -5.09 11.81
C LEU A 23 -14.25 -6.56 11.99
N VAL A 24 -13.82 -7.43 11.06
CA VAL A 24 -14.17 -8.86 11.07
C VAL A 24 -13.42 -9.62 12.15
N PHE A 25 -12.13 -9.32 12.37
CA PHE A 25 -11.26 -10.15 13.21
C PHE A 25 -10.90 -9.55 14.56
N HIS A 26 -10.94 -8.24 14.72
CA HIS A 26 -10.56 -7.55 15.96
C HIS A 26 -11.75 -6.90 16.67
N GLY A 27 -12.92 -6.79 16.03
CA GLY A 27 -14.15 -6.22 16.61
C GLY A 27 -14.10 -4.70 16.82
N GLU A 28 -12.93 -4.09 16.60
CA GLU A 28 -12.69 -2.66 16.72
C GLU A 28 -11.99 -2.15 15.45
N VAL A 29 -12.30 -0.92 15.04
CA VAL A 29 -11.72 -0.28 13.85
C VAL A 29 -11.03 1.03 14.26
N PRO A 30 -9.91 0.97 15.00
CA PRO A 30 -9.18 2.17 15.39
C PRO A 30 -8.63 2.90 14.16
N LEU A 31 -9.01 4.17 14.00
CA LEU A 31 -8.62 5.00 12.85
C LEU A 31 -7.10 5.06 12.66
N LYS A 32 -6.36 5.14 13.76
CA LYS A 32 -4.89 5.14 13.76
C LYS A 32 -4.33 3.91 13.04
N ASP A 33 -4.86 2.73 13.33
CA ASP A 33 -4.29 1.49 12.82
C ASP A 33 -4.68 1.29 11.36
N VAL A 34 -5.90 1.67 10.97
CA VAL A 34 -6.32 1.69 9.56
C VAL A 34 -5.40 2.59 8.75
N LEU A 35 -5.20 3.84 9.17
CA LEU A 35 -4.41 4.82 8.41
C LEU A 35 -2.92 4.47 8.39
N SER A 36 -2.35 4.03 9.52
CA SER A 36 -0.93 3.66 9.61
C SER A 36 -0.61 2.45 8.74
N ASN A 37 -1.46 1.42 8.78
CA ASN A 37 -1.28 0.24 7.94
C ASN A 37 -1.54 0.54 6.46
N ALA A 38 -2.54 1.36 6.13
CA ALA A 38 -2.80 1.75 4.75
C ALA A 38 -1.64 2.56 4.16
N PHE A 39 -1.07 3.47 4.96
CA PHE A 39 0.12 4.22 4.59
C PHE A 39 1.33 3.30 4.37
N ALA A 40 1.58 2.35 5.29
CA ALA A 40 2.66 1.38 5.17
C ALA A 40 2.50 0.49 3.92
N ALA A 41 1.29 0.05 3.61
CA ALA A 41 0.99 -0.75 2.41
C ALA A 41 1.29 0.03 1.12
N VAL A 42 0.86 1.29 1.04
CA VAL A 42 1.16 2.15 -0.12
C VAL A 42 2.66 2.41 -0.22
N ALA A 43 3.34 2.71 0.88
CA ALA A 43 4.79 2.89 0.89
C ALA A 43 5.52 1.64 0.40
N GLY A 44 5.12 0.46 0.88
CA GLY A 44 5.64 -0.84 0.45
C GLY A 44 5.43 -1.10 -1.04
N LEU A 45 4.28 -0.71 -1.61
CA LEU A 45 4.01 -0.83 -3.06
C LEU A 45 5.00 0.00 -3.89
N TYR A 46 5.29 1.25 -3.48
CA TYR A 46 6.26 2.09 -4.19
C TYR A 46 7.69 1.59 -4.00
N ALA A 47 8.06 1.19 -2.79
CA ALA A 47 9.36 0.64 -2.47
C ALA A 47 9.61 -0.65 -3.27
N GLY A 48 8.66 -1.58 -3.28
CA GLY A 48 8.75 -2.84 -4.01
C GLY A 48 8.96 -2.62 -5.52
N ARG A 49 8.17 -1.74 -6.15
CA ARG A 49 8.37 -1.38 -7.56
C ARG A 49 9.72 -0.73 -7.83
N TRP A 50 10.24 0.04 -6.88
CA TRP A 50 11.58 0.63 -7.02
C TRP A 50 12.66 -0.45 -6.98
N ILE A 51 12.56 -1.40 -6.04
CA ILE A 51 13.48 -2.54 -5.93
C ILE A 51 13.41 -3.40 -7.19
N GLU A 52 12.21 -3.76 -7.64
CA GLU A 52 11.98 -4.55 -8.86
C GLU A 52 12.66 -3.92 -10.08
N ARG A 53 12.49 -2.61 -10.28
CA ARG A 53 13.16 -1.89 -11.38
C ARG A 53 14.68 -1.95 -11.27
N ARG A 54 15.24 -1.84 -10.06
CA ARG A 54 16.69 -1.93 -9.83
C ARG A 54 17.21 -3.34 -10.12
N LEU A 55 16.49 -4.38 -9.69
CA LEU A 55 16.88 -5.77 -9.94
C LEU A 55 16.83 -6.10 -11.43
N ASN A 56 15.81 -5.66 -12.16
CA ASN A 56 15.72 -5.86 -13.61
C ASN A 56 16.84 -5.15 -14.37
N GLN A 57 17.22 -3.94 -13.94
CA GLN A 57 18.37 -3.22 -14.52
C GLN A 57 19.70 -3.93 -14.23
N ALA A 58 19.88 -4.45 -13.01
CA ALA A 58 21.08 -5.20 -12.64
C ALA A 58 21.20 -6.53 -13.40
N GLY A 59 20.07 -7.24 -13.60
CA GLY A 59 20.04 -8.49 -14.35
C GLY A 59 20.20 -8.31 -15.87
N ALA A 60 19.80 -7.17 -16.44
CA ALA A 60 19.99 -6.88 -17.86
C ALA A 60 21.46 -6.53 -18.24
N ALA A 61 22.30 -6.24 -17.25
CA ALA A 61 23.71 -5.89 -17.42
C ALA A 61 24.68 -7.06 -17.14
N ALA A 62 24.16 -8.23 -16.75
CA ALA A 62 24.89 -9.47 -16.44
C ALA A 62 24.72 -10.51 -17.56
#